data_AF-A0AB39MTV8-F1
#
_entry.id   AF-A0AB39MTV8-F1
#
_cell.length_a   1.000
_cell.length_b   1.000
_cell.length_c   1.000
_cell.angle_alpha   90.00
_cell.angle_beta   90.00
_cell.angle_gamma   90.00
#
_symmetry.space_group_name_H-M   'P 1'
#
loop_
_entity.id
_entity.type
_entity.pdbx_description
1 polymer ?
#
loop_
_entity_poly.entity_id
_entity_poly.type
_entity_poly.pdbx_seq_one_letter_code
_entity_poly.pdbx_strand_id
1 'polypeptide(L)'
;MERRPSGDVGTAPARPVPITSAAAARSYVRSVVAEGWRAPSGPAGERAVTDLLLVVSELVTNAIRHGGGLAGFEVTLLPDAVHLSVHDYSDAVPSAAYGPGTLPLVHEGSGYGWPLIIRLTREISIERRREGGKTVSVLVPLA
;
A
#
# COMPACT_ATOMS: atom_id res chain seq x y z
N MET A 1 -4.34 -29.29 -36.67
CA MET A 1 -5.19 -28.59 -35.67
C MET A 1 -4.56 -28.86 -34.31
N GLU A 2 -3.63 -28.02 -33.85
CA GLU A 2 -3.83 -26.67 -33.27
C GLU A 2 -4.03 -26.76 -31.73
N ARG A 3 -2.93 -26.47 -31.00
CA ARG A 3 -2.82 -25.63 -29.78
C ARG A 3 -3.48 -26.12 -28.48
N ARG A 4 -2.94 -25.90 -27.27
CA ARG A 4 -1.81 -25.15 -26.71
C ARG A 4 -1.67 -25.62 -25.24
N PRO A 5 -0.48 -25.70 -24.64
CA PRO A 5 -0.35 -25.91 -23.20
C PRO A 5 -0.73 -24.62 -22.44
N SER A 6 -1.57 -24.75 -21.42
CA SER A 6 -1.84 -23.68 -20.44
C SER A 6 -0.55 -23.36 -19.71
N GLY A 7 0.03 -22.20 -20.03
CA GLY A 7 1.14 -21.63 -19.30
C GLY A 7 0.67 -21.23 -17.91
N ASP A 8 1.11 -21.99 -16.92
CA ASP A 8 1.25 -21.52 -15.55
C ASP A 8 2.22 -20.33 -15.57
N VAL A 9 1.68 -19.12 -15.47
CA VAL A 9 2.50 -17.91 -15.28
C VAL A 9 2.92 -17.91 -13.82
N GLY A 10 3.95 -18.71 -13.53
CA GLY A 10 4.63 -18.71 -12.27
C GLY A 10 5.28 -17.34 -12.06
N THR A 11 4.59 -16.46 -11.33
CA THR A 11 5.23 -15.31 -10.70
C THR A 11 6.17 -15.86 -9.64
N ALA A 12 7.45 -16.03 -9.99
CA ALA A 12 8.48 -16.32 -9.01
C ALA A 12 8.51 -15.15 -8.01
N PRO A 13 8.32 -15.37 -6.70
CA PRO A 13 8.44 -14.30 -5.74
C PRO A 13 9.91 -13.88 -5.71
N ALA A 14 10.20 -12.69 -6.25
CA ALA A 14 11.45 -12.00 -5.96
C ALA A 14 11.58 -11.97 -4.44
N ARG A 15 12.66 -12.53 -3.89
CA ARG A 15 12.93 -12.49 -2.44
C ARG A 15 12.82 -11.03 -2.00
N PRO A 16 11.85 -10.66 -1.14
CA PRO A 16 11.69 -9.27 -0.76
C PRO A 16 12.95 -8.83 -0.02
N VAL A 17 13.55 -7.72 -0.43
CA VAL A 17 14.43 -6.96 0.47
C VAL A 17 13.59 -6.67 1.70
N PRO A 18 14.04 -7.01 2.92
CA PRO A 18 13.21 -6.80 4.10
C PRO A 18 13.02 -5.29 4.30
N ILE A 19 11.85 -4.80 3.92
CA ILE A 19 11.41 -3.44 4.22
C ILE A 19 11.11 -3.43 5.72
N THR A 20 11.99 -2.82 6.51
CA THR A 20 11.87 -2.81 7.98
C THR A 20 11.49 -1.43 8.54
N SER A 21 11.38 -0.42 7.67
CA SER A 21 11.05 0.96 8.07
C SER A 21 10.30 1.71 6.99
N ALA A 22 9.59 2.77 7.39
CA ALA A 22 8.93 3.70 6.47
C ALA A 22 9.91 4.39 5.50
N ALA A 23 11.15 4.64 5.94
CA ALA A 23 12.19 5.20 5.07
C ALA A 23 12.61 4.21 3.97
N ALA A 24 12.84 2.94 4.33
CA ALA A 24 13.16 1.88 3.37
C ALA A 24 12.01 1.68 2.37
N ALA A 25 10.77 1.66 2.85
CA ALA A 25 9.57 1.52 2.01
C ALA A 25 9.46 2.66 0.99
N ARG A 26 9.64 3.91 1.43
CA ARG A 26 9.63 5.08 0.55
C ARG A 26 10.73 5.00 -0.52
N SER A 27 11.96 4.66 -0.13
CA SER A 27 13.07 4.53 -1.07
C SER A 27 12.78 3.46 -2.14
N TYR A 28 12.23 2.32 -1.72
CA TYR A 28 11.82 1.25 -2.61
C TYR A 28 10.69 1.67 -3.56
N VAL A 29 9.63 2.29 -3.05
CA VAL A 29 8.52 2.77 -3.90
C VAL A 29 9.01 3.84 -4.88
N ARG A 30 9.90 4.73 -4.45
CA ARG A 30 10.51 5.74 -5.32
C ARG A 30 11.30 5.10 -6.46
N SER A 31 12.10 4.05 -6.20
CA SER A 31 12.84 3.36 -7.25
C SER A 31 11.90 2.64 -8.22
N VAL A 32 10.88 1.94 -7.70
CA VAL A 32 9.87 1.26 -8.52
C VAL A 32 9.16 2.24 -9.46
N VAL A 33 8.73 3.40 -8.96
CA VAL A 33 8.08 4.43 -9.79
C VAL A 33 9.06 5.01 -10.81
N ALA A 34 10.28 5.36 -10.40
CA ALA A 34 11.27 5.96 -11.30
C ALA A 34 11.66 5.02 -12.45
N GLU A 35 11.83 3.73 -12.16
CA GLU A 35 12.27 2.73 -13.13
C GLU A 35 11.11 2.24 -14.01
N GLY A 36 9.94 2.01 -13.41
CA GLY A 36 8.84 1.26 -14.02
C GLY A 36 7.63 2.09 -14.48
N TRP A 37 7.47 3.35 -14.05
CA TRP A 37 6.28 4.13 -14.41
C TRP A 37 6.25 4.46 -15.91
N ARG A 38 5.24 3.94 -16.61
CA ARG A 38 5.00 4.19 -18.03
C ARG A 38 3.50 4.35 -18.27
N ALA A 39 3.03 5.59 -18.26
CA ALA A 39 1.62 5.92 -18.45
C ALA A 39 1.39 6.68 -19.77
N PRO A 40 0.23 6.49 -20.43
CA PRO A 40 -0.15 7.30 -21.60
C PRO A 40 -0.26 8.80 -21.32
N SER A 41 -0.54 9.18 -20.07
CA SER A 41 -0.62 10.57 -19.59
C SER A 41 0.75 11.24 -19.42
N GLY A 42 1.84 10.48 -19.52
CA GLY A 42 3.21 10.99 -19.35
C GLY A 42 3.86 10.59 -18.02
N PRO A 43 4.96 11.25 -17.63
CA PRO A 43 5.65 10.96 -16.37
C PRO A 43 4.75 11.28 -15.17
N ALA A 44 4.93 10.53 -14.07
CA ALA A 44 4.21 10.79 -12.83
C ALA A 44 4.54 12.20 -12.31
N GLY A 45 3.51 12.97 -11.95
CA GLY A 45 3.70 14.32 -11.41
C GLY A 45 4.39 14.29 -10.05
N GLU A 46 5.30 15.24 -9.80
CA GLU A 46 6.07 15.30 -8.54
C GLU A 46 5.18 15.33 -7.29
N ARG A 47 4.05 16.04 -7.37
CA ARG A 47 3.06 16.10 -6.28
C ARG A 47 2.43 14.73 -6.02
N ALA A 48 2.02 14.02 -7.07
CA ALA A 48 1.41 12.70 -6.93
C ALA A 48 2.42 11.68 -6.36
N VAL A 49 3.68 11.74 -6.78
CA VAL A 49 4.76 10.93 -6.17
C VAL A 49 4.96 11.29 -4.70
N THR A 50 4.88 12.57 -4.34
CA THR A 50 4.97 13.01 -2.94
C THR A 50 3.82 12.46 -2.10
N ASP A 51 2.59 12.55 -2.61
CA ASP A 51 1.38 12.04 -1.96
C ASP A 51 1.46 10.51 -1.77
N LEU A 52 1.92 9.77 -2.78
CA LEU A 52 2.20 8.34 -2.68
C LEU A 52 3.19 8.01 -1.57
N LEU A 53 4.30 8.74 -1.47
CA LEU A 53 5.32 8.48 -0.45
C LEU A 53 4.84 8.83 0.98
N LEU A 54 3.89 9.76 1.11
CA LEU A 54 3.20 10.01 2.37
C LEU A 54 2.32 8.82 2.76
N VAL A 55 1.48 8.33 1.84
CA VAL A 55 0.62 7.15 2.06
C VAL A 55 1.47 5.92 2.46
N VAL A 56 2.58 5.67 1.78
CA VAL A 56 3.52 4.58 2.11
C VAL A 56 4.06 4.73 3.53
N SER A 57 4.45 5.94 3.92
CA SER A 57 5.01 6.19 5.25
C SER A 57 3.99 5.92 6.34
N GLU A 58 2.75 6.40 6.15
CA GLU A 58 1.68 6.22 7.13
C GLU A 58 1.27 4.74 7.24
N LEU A 59 1.12 4.03 6.13
CA LEU A 59 0.77 2.60 6.15
C LEU A 59 1.83 1.75 6.86
N VAL A 60 3.11 1.94 6.52
CA VAL A 60 4.21 1.17 7.13
C VAL A 60 4.40 1.56 8.60
N THR A 61 4.25 2.84 8.94
CA THR A 61 4.29 3.30 10.33
C THR A 61 3.16 2.68 11.14
N ASN A 62 1.95 2.60 10.59
CA ASN A 62 0.81 1.97 11.24
C ASN A 62 1.04 0.47 11.43
N ALA A 63 1.56 -0.24 10.43
CA ALA A 63 1.91 -1.66 10.55
C ALA A 63 2.95 -1.90 11.66
N ILE A 64 3.98 -1.05 11.75
CA ILE A 64 5.03 -1.18 12.77
C ILE A 64 4.50 -0.84 14.17
N ARG A 65 3.74 0.25 14.31
CA ARG A 65 3.29 0.75 15.63
C ARG A 65 2.09 -0.01 16.19
N HIS A 66 1.16 -0.41 15.33
CA HIS A 66 -0.14 -0.95 15.72
C HIS A 66 -0.38 -2.35 15.16
N GLY A 67 0.31 -2.70 14.09
CA GLY A 67 0.18 -3.97 13.38
C GLY A 67 1.07 -5.11 13.90
N GLY A 68 1.86 -4.88 14.95
CA GLY A 68 2.82 -5.87 15.45
C GLY A 68 4.03 -6.08 14.54
N GLY A 69 4.26 -5.20 13.56
CA GLY A 69 5.35 -5.28 12.60
C GLY A 69 4.87 -5.41 11.15
N LEU A 70 5.80 -5.22 10.22
CA LEU A 70 5.53 -5.38 8.78
C LEU A 70 5.72 -6.86 8.40
N ALA A 71 4.63 -7.54 8.09
CA ALA A 71 4.62 -8.94 7.64
C ALA A 71 4.88 -9.07 6.14
N GLY A 72 4.68 -7.99 5.38
CA GLY A 72 4.95 -7.94 3.94
C GLY A 72 4.58 -6.59 3.33
N PHE A 73 5.10 -6.34 2.14
CA PHE A 73 4.93 -5.07 1.43
C PHE A 73 4.98 -5.32 -0.07
N GLU A 74 3.91 -4.95 -0.79
CA GLU A 74 3.77 -5.17 -2.23
C GLU A 74 3.43 -3.87 -2.94
N VAL A 75 3.97 -3.71 -4.15
CA VAL A 75 3.77 -2.53 -4.99
C VAL A 75 3.49 -3.00 -6.41
N THR A 76 2.36 -2.57 -6.97
CA THR A 76 2.00 -2.83 -8.37
C THR A 76 1.74 -1.50 -9.06
N LEU A 77 2.43 -1.26 -10.17
CA LEU A 77 2.17 -0.10 -11.04
C LEU A 77 1.00 -0.42 -11.98
N LEU A 78 0.02 0.48 -12.02
CA LEU A 78 -1.08 0.48 -12.96
C LEU A 78 -0.94 1.66 -13.93
N PRO A 79 -1.72 1.72 -15.03
CA PRO A 79 -1.60 2.82 -16.01
C PRO A 79 -1.84 4.23 -15.45
N ASP A 80 -2.62 4.37 -14.37
CA ASP A 80 -3.02 5.66 -13.78
C ASP A 80 -2.80 5.74 -12.26
N ALA A 81 -2.33 4.67 -11.62
CA ALA A 81 -2.20 4.58 -10.16
C ALA A 81 -1.13 3.58 -9.71
N VAL A 82 -0.83 3.59 -8.41
CA VAL A 82 -0.06 2.55 -7.73
C VAL A 82 -0.98 1.82 -6.76
N HIS A 83 -1.03 0.50 -6.89
CA HIS A 83 -1.66 -0.36 -5.91
C HIS A 83 -0.60 -0.79 -4.88
N LEU A 84 -0.82 -0.46 -3.62
CA LEU A 84 0.05 -0.80 -2.50
C LEU A 84 -0.68 -1.79 -1.58
N SER A 85 0.00 -2.84 -1.14
CA SER A 85 -0.50 -3.74 -0.11
C SER A 85 0.51 -3.83 1.03
N VAL A 86 0.04 -3.59 2.24
CA VAL A 86 0.82 -3.67 3.48
C VAL A 86 0.21 -4.75 4.36
N HIS A 87 1.02 -5.75 4.70
CA HIS A 87 0.61 -6.82 5.61
C HIS A 87 1.17 -6.56 6.99
N ASP A 88 0.34 -6.72 8.01
CA ASP A 88 0.76 -6.69 9.40
C ASP A 88 0.25 -7.91 10.17
N TYR A 89 0.81 -8.17 11.35
CA TYR A 89 0.54 -9.35 12.18
C TYR A 89 -0.70 -9.19 13.06
N SER A 90 -1.38 -8.03 13.03
CA SER A 90 -2.52 -7.73 13.88
C SER A 90 -3.84 -7.81 13.13
N ASP A 91 -4.79 -8.53 13.70
CA ASP A 91 -6.16 -8.59 13.19
C ASP A 91 -6.98 -7.31 13.50
N ALA A 92 -6.42 -6.36 14.26
CA ALA A 92 -7.11 -5.14 14.63
C ALA A 92 -7.32 -4.25 13.39
N VAL A 93 -8.59 -4.02 13.06
CA VAL A 93 -8.99 -3.07 12.01
C VAL A 93 -9.22 -1.71 12.66
N PRO A 94 -8.69 -0.60 12.09
CA PRO A 94 -8.94 0.73 12.64
C PRO A 94 -10.44 1.02 12.73
N SER A 95 -10.91 1.54 13.88
CA SER A 95 -12.32 1.94 14.06
C SER A 95 -12.76 2.97 13.00
N ALA A 96 -11.83 3.83 12.58
CA ALA A 96 -12.01 4.81 11.51
C ALA A 96 -12.19 4.20 10.10
N ALA A 97 -11.97 2.89 9.91
CA ALA A 97 -12.24 2.20 8.66
C ALA A 97 -13.71 1.77 8.49
N TYR A 98 -14.53 1.88 9.55
CA TYR A 98 -15.92 1.40 9.54
C TYR A 98 -16.97 2.41 9.04
N GLY A 99 -16.59 3.50 8.36
CA GLY A 99 -17.51 4.28 7.52
C GLY A 99 -17.28 5.80 7.48
N PRO A 100 -17.98 6.53 6.58
CA PRO A 100 -17.72 7.95 6.29
C PRO A 100 -18.15 8.96 7.38
N GLY A 101 -18.65 8.50 8.52
CA GLY A 101 -19.43 9.35 9.43
C GLY A 101 -18.71 9.85 10.67
N THR A 102 -17.54 9.31 11.03
CA THR A 102 -16.87 9.71 12.28
C THR A 102 -15.37 9.54 12.14
N LEU A 103 -14.68 10.62 11.80
CA LEU A 103 -13.29 10.79 12.19
C LEU A 103 -13.25 10.54 13.71
N PRO A 104 -12.46 9.58 14.23
CA PRO A 104 -12.35 9.40 15.68
C PRO A 104 -12.05 10.76 16.30
N LEU A 105 -12.83 11.14 17.31
CA LEU A 105 -12.44 12.26 18.16
C LEU A 105 -11.04 11.93 18.66
N VAL A 106 -10.12 12.84 18.34
CA VAL A 106 -8.69 12.78 18.60
C VAL A 106 -8.42 12.42 20.07
N HIS A 107 -8.39 11.14 20.45
CA HIS A 107 -7.96 10.59 21.76
C HIS A 107 -7.96 9.05 21.55
N GLU A 108 -6.86 8.29 21.54
CA GLU A 108 -5.55 8.41 22.16
C GLU A 108 -4.50 7.80 21.20
N GLY A 109 -3.48 8.56 20.79
CA GLY A 109 -2.23 8.02 20.22
C GLY A 109 -2.07 7.86 18.68
N SER A 110 -3.10 8.01 17.84
CA SER A 110 -2.99 7.76 16.38
C SER A 110 -3.20 9.02 15.52
N GLY A 111 -2.23 9.94 15.56
CA GLY A 111 -2.29 11.21 14.84
C GLY A 111 -2.35 11.05 13.31
N TYR A 112 -3.26 11.80 12.66
CA TYR A 112 -3.39 12.16 11.23
C TYR A 112 -3.23 11.12 10.11
N GLY A 113 -2.60 9.96 10.32
CA GLY A 113 -2.22 9.03 9.25
C GLY A 113 -3.41 8.41 8.53
N TRP A 114 -4.44 7.98 9.26
CA TRP A 114 -5.62 7.36 8.64
C TRP A 114 -6.47 8.36 7.83
N PRO A 115 -6.80 9.58 8.34
CA PRO A 115 -7.43 10.61 7.51
C PRO A 115 -6.60 11.00 6.28
N LEU A 116 -5.27 11.02 6.38
CA LEU A 116 -4.39 11.29 5.24
C LEU A 116 -4.49 10.19 4.18
N ILE A 117 -4.43 8.92 4.59
CA ILE A 117 -4.60 7.77 3.70
C ILE A 117 -5.94 7.88 2.96
N ILE A 118 -7.05 8.07 3.68
CA ILE A 118 -8.40 8.26 3.10
C ILE A 118 -8.42 9.37 2.04
N ARG A 119 -7.74 10.48 2.30
CA ARG A 119 -7.73 11.64 1.41
C ARG A 119 -6.94 11.41 0.12
N LEU A 120 -5.83 10.68 0.19
CA LEU A 120 -4.87 10.56 -0.92
C LEU A 120 -5.05 9.29 -1.76
N THR A 121 -5.88 8.36 -1.30
CA THR A 121 -6.16 7.10 -1.99
C THR A 121 -7.54 7.13 -2.63
N ARG A 122 -7.66 6.56 -3.83
CA ARG A 122 -8.94 6.37 -4.52
C ARG A 122 -9.75 5.21 -3.93
N GLU A 123 -9.06 4.14 -3.53
CA GLU A 123 -9.66 2.93 -3.00
C GLU A 123 -8.85 2.44 -1.80
N ILE A 124 -9.54 1.89 -0.81
CA ILE A 124 -8.96 1.26 0.38
C ILE A 124 -9.71 -0.04 0.62
N SER A 125 -8.99 -1.15 0.78
CA SER A 125 -9.53 -2.41 1.29
C SER A 125 -8.71 -2.89 2.50
N ILE A 126 -9.41 -3.54 3.43
CA ILE A 126 -8.80 -4.15 4.61
C ILE A 126 -9.32 -5.56 4.71
N GLU A 127 -8.41 -6.52 4.64
CA GLU A 127 -8.75 -7.95 4.62
C GLU A 127 -7.98 -8.69 5.71
N ARG A 128 -8.68 -9.47 6.53
CA ARG A 128 -8.02 -10.36 7.49
C ARG A 128 -7.41 -11.55 6.75
N ARG A 129 -6.19 -11.93 7.13
CA ARG A 129 -5.47 -13.07 6.53
C ARG A 129 -5.85 -14.35 7.27
N ARG A 130 -5.96 -15.47 6.53
CA ARG A 130 -6.33 -16.78 7.08
C ARG A 130 -5.34 -17.30 8.15
N GLU A 131 -4.08 -16.90 8.04
CA GLU A 131 -2.99 -17.28 8.95
C GLU A 131 -2.84 -16.32 10.14
N GLY A 132 -3.73 -15.32 10.26
CA GLY A 132 -3.61 -14.21 11.20
C GLY A 132 -2.97 -12.96 10.60
N GLY A 133 -3.32 -11.82 11.18
CA GLY A 133 -2.94 -10.50 10.68
C GLY A 133 -3.92 -9.96 9.64
N LYS A 134 -3.60 -8.80 9.07
CA LYS A 134 -4.40 -8.17 8.01
C LYS A 134 -3.54 -7.65 6.88
N THR A 135 -4.20 -7.47 5.75
CA THR A 135 -3.71 -6.72 4.60
C THR A 135 -4.49 -5.43 4.50
N VAL A 136 -3.78 -4.30 4.46
CA VAL A 136 -4.35 -3.02 4.06
C VAL A 136 -3.86 -2.73 2.65
N SER A 137 -4.80 -2.63 1.71
CA SER A 137 -4.50 -2.34 0.32
C SER A 137 -5.09 -1.01 -0.08
N VAL A 138 -4.33 -0.21 -0.83
CA VAL A 138 -4.75 1.11 -1.27
C VAL A 138 -4.37 1.39 -2.71
N LEU A 139 -5.21 2.15 -3.39
CA LEU A 139 -4.96 2.62 -4.75
C LEU A 139 -4.64 4.12 -4.72
N VAL A 140 -3.40 4.52 -5.06
CA VAL A 140 -2.96 5.91 -5.08
C VAL A 140 -2.81 6.41 -6.52
N PRO A 141 -3.56 7.44 -6.95
CA PRO A 141 -3.42 8.01 -8.30
C PRO A 141 -2.04 8.62 -8.55
N LEU A 142 -1.49 8.43 -9.76
CA LEU A 142 -0.24 9.06 -10.21
C LEU A 142 -0.36 9.86 -11.52
N ALA A 143 -1.55 9.88 -12.14
CA ALA A 143 -1.87 10.59 -13.37
C ALA A 143 -2.75 11.83 -13.11
#